data_AF-A0A0S8L1R1-F1
#
_entry.id   AF-A0A0S8L1R1-F1
#
_cell.length_a   1.000
_cell.length_b   1.000
_cell.length_c   1.000
_cell.angle_alpha   90.00
_cell.angle_beta   90.00
_cell.angle_gamma   90.00
#
_symmetry.space_group_name_H-M   'P 1'
#
loop_
_entity.id
_entity.type
_entity.pdbx_description
1 polymer ?
#
loop_
_entity_poly.entity_id
_entity_poly.type
_entity_poly.pdbx_seq_one_letter_code
_entity_poly.pdbx_strand_id
1 'polypeptide(L)'
;MSIELKVKVKSLAEEARIIRKEERKLHGLERARLHDHRVVVVRDAARRTLVAYQYVRGRDWESCASQDPYTRKRDWPVIAKMIKKYGSYGLANSWEKLAA
;
A
#
# COMPACT_ATOMS: atom_id res chain seq x y z
N MET A 1 9.91 -5.62 13.29
CA MET A 1 9.61 -4.46 12.41
C MET A 1 10.21 -4.76 11.04
N SER A 2 9.43 -4.86 9.96
CA SER A 2 10.00 -5.07 8.61
C SER A 2 10.56 -3.75 8.08
N ILE A 3 11.89 -3.69 7.96
CA ILE A 3 12.60 -2.56 7.34
C ILE A 3 12.20 -2.44 5.87
N GLU A 4 11.94 -3.55 5.18
CA GLU A 4 11.61 -3.55 3.75
C GLU A 4 10.27 -2.87 3.47
N LEU A 5 9.24 -3.13 4.28
CA LEU A 5 7.96 -2.43 4.15
C LEU A 5 8.11 -0.93 4.40
N LYS A 6 8.93 -0.53 5.38
CA LYS A 6 9.24 0.88 5.65
C LYS A 6 9.95 1.54 4.47
N VAL A 7 10.91 0.85 3.85
CA VAL A 7 11.59 1.32 2.62
C VAL A 7 10.57 1.46 1.50
N LYS A 8 9.73 0.45 1.28
CA LYS A 8 8.70 0.46 0.23
C LYS A 8 7.72 1.63 0.38
N VAL A 9 7.23 1.92 1.58
CA VAL A 9 6.37 3.08 1.84
C VAL A 9 7.06 4.39 1.45
N LYS A 10 8.34 4.56 1.81
CA LYS A 10 9.12 5.75 1.46
C LYS A 10 9.36 5.86 -0.05
N SER A 11 9.68 4.75 -0.72
CA SER A 11 9.88 4.71 -2.16
C SER A 11 8.61 5.11 -2.92
N LEU A 12 7.44 4.60 -2.52
CA LEU A 12 6.15 4.95 -3.13
C LEU A 12 5.80 6.43 -2.92
N ALA A 13 6.14 6.99 -1.75
CA ALA A 13 5.97 8.41 -1.50
C ALA A 13 6.85 9.27 -2.43
N GLU A 14 8.08 8.81 -2.68
CA GLU A 14 9.00 9.51 -3.57
C GLU A 14 8.60 9.39 -5.04
N GLU A 15 8.17 8.21 -5.48
CA GLU A 15 7.59 8.01 -6.82
C GLU A 15 6.44 8.99 -7.06
N ALA A 16 5.51 9.12 -6.10
CA ALA A 16 4.42 10.08 -6.22
C ALA A 16 4.90 11.55 -6.33
N ARG A 17 6.00 11.92 -5.64
CA ARG A 17 6.59 13.27 -5.75
C ARG A 17 7.23 13.49 -7.12
N ILE A 18 8.00 12.52 -7.60
CA ILE A 18 8.65 12.56 -8.91
C ILE A 18 7.59 12.70 -10.00
N ILE A 19 6.55 11.85 -9.99
CA ILE A 19 5.50 11.90 -11.01
C ILE A 19 4.75 13.23 -10.96
N ARG A 20 4.43 13.76 -9.77
CA ARG A 20 3.83 15.11 -9.65
C ARG A 20 4.72 16.22 -10.20
N LYS A 21 6.05 16.08 -10.14
CA LYS A 21 6.99 17.04 -10.74
C LYS A 21 6.96 16.95 -12.26
N GLU A 22 6.93 15.75 -12.82
CA GLU A 22 6.87 15.54 -14.27
C GLU A 22 5.50 15.89 -14.86
N GLU A 23 4.39 15.59 -14.16
CA GLU A 23 3.02 16.01 -14.51
C GLU A 23 2.92 17.52 -14.79
N ARG A 24 3.69 18.33 -14.05
CA ARG A 24 3.67 19.81 -14.18
C ARG A 24 4.35 20.33 -15.44
N LYS A 25 5.17 19.50 -16.10
CA LYS A 25 5.87 19.85 -17.34
C LYS A 25 5.13 19.38 -18.59
N LEU A 26 4.13 18.51 -18.41
CA LEU A 26 3.38 17.88 -19.51
C LEU A 26 1.99 18.49 -19.65
N HIS A 27 1.38 18.26 -20.81
CA HIS A 27 0.03 18.70 -21.12
C HIS A 27 -0.79 17.56 -21.76
N GLY A 28 -2.10 17.80 -21.91
CA GLY A 28 -3.01 16.87 -22.59
C GLY A 28 -2.98 15.45 -22.03
N LEU A 29 -2.92 14.47 -22.95
CA LEU A 29 -3.03 13.05 -22.64
C LEU A 29 -1.86 12.52 -21.80
N GLU A 30 -0.64 13.02 -22.02
CA GLU A 30 0.54 12.56 -21.28
C GLU A 30 0.47 12.96 -19.81
N ARG A 31 0.04 14.19 -19.54
CA ARG A 31 -0.26 14.65 -18.18
C ARG A 31 -1.35 13.81 -17.52
N ALA A 32 -2.42 13.49 -18.26
CA ALA A 32 -3.51 12.66 -17.75
C ALA A 32 -3.03 11.24 -17.37
N ARG A 33 -2.20 10.62 -18.23
CA ARG A 33 -1.63 9.29 -17.95
C ARG A 33 -0.76 9.27 -16.69
N LEU A 34 0.12 10.26 -16.52
CA LEU A 34 0.93 10.36 -15.31
C LEU A 34 0.08 10.62 -14.07
N HIS A 35 -0.93 11.48 -14.20
CA HIS A 35 -1.90 11.74 -13.14
C HIS A 35 -2.58 10.44 -12.69
N ASP A 36 -3.12 9.66 -13.62
CA ASP A 36 -3.78 8.39 -13.35
C ASP A 36 -2.83 7.39 -12.68
N HIS A 37 -1.60 7.26 -13.17
CA HIS A 37 -0.61 6.41 -12.54
C HIS A 37 -0.32 6.83 -11.09
N ARG A 38 -0.13 8.14 -10.83
CA ARG A 38 0.11 8.64 -9.46
C ARG A 38 -1.09 8.42 -8.54
N VAL A 39 -2.30 8.72 -9.01
CA VAL A 39 -3.50 8.75 -8.17
C VAL A 39 -4.16 7.40 -7.98
N VAL A 40 -3.98 6.48 -8.93
CA VAL A 40 -4.53 5.12 -8.90
C VAL A 40 -3.44 4.14 -8.51
N VAL A 41 -2.41 3.97 -9.35
CA VAL A 41 -1.42 2.89 -9.18
C VAL A 41 -0.56 3.11 -7.94
N VAL A 42 0.11 4.25 -7.84
CA VAL A 42 1.05 4.55 -6.75
C VAL A 42 0.30 4.70 -5.42
N ARG A 43 -0.84 5.40 -5.44
CA ARG A 43 -1.64 5.61 -4.23
C ARG A 43 -2.23 4.31 -3.69
N ASP A 44 -2.79 3.45 -4.55
CA ASP A 44 -3.32 2.15 -4.12
C ASP A 44 -2.20 1.25 -3.59
N ALA A 45 -1.03 1.26 -4.23
CA ALA A 45 0.14 0.53 -3.75
C ALA A 45 0.63 1.04 -2.38
N ALA A 46 0.68 2.36 -2.19
CA ALA A 46 1.08 2.99 -0.94
C ALA A 46 0.12 2.62 0.19
N ARG A 47 -1.19 2.68 -0.09
CA ARG A 47 -2.26 2.31 0.82
C ARG A 47 -2.12 0.86 1.30
N ARG A 48 -2.07 -0.09 0.37
CA ARG A 48 -1.89 -1.52 0.68
C ARG A 48 -0.63 -1.79 1.50
N THR A 49 0.47 -1.12 1.15
CA THR A 49 1.75 -1.27 1.86
C THR A 49 1.66 -0.72 3.28
N LEU A 50 0.97 0.40 3.48
CA LEU A 50 0.79 0.99 4.81
C LEU A 50 -0.05 0.09 5.72
N VAL A 51 -1.16 -0.47 5.22
CA VAL A 51 -1.99 -1.43 5.96
C VAL A 51 -1.15 -2.65 6.37
N ALA A 52 -0.41 -3.25 5.43
CA ALA A 52 0.47 -4.37 5.73
C ALA A 52 1.55 -4.00 6.77
N TYR A 53 2.13 -2.81 6.66
CA TYR A 53 3.15 -2.31 7.59
C TYR A 53 2.59 -2.13 9.01
N GLN A 54 1.40 -1.56 9.16
CA GLN A 54 0.76 -1.37 10.46
C GLN A 54 0.44 -2.72 11.12
N TYR A 55 -0.10 -3.67 10.36
CA TYR A 55 -0.37 -5.02 10.84
C TYR A 55 0.89 -5.75 11.30
N VAL A 56 1.98 -5.70 10.50
CA VAL A 56 3.28 -6.31 10.86
C VAL A 56 3.92 -5.64 12.09
N ARG A 57 3.53 -4.39 12.44
CA ARG A 57 3.94 -3.74 13.69
C ARG A 57 3.11 -4.16 14.91
N GLY A 58 2.13 -5.05 14.74
CA GLY A 58 1.27 -5.53 15.81
C GLY A 58 0.11 -4.59 16.13
N ARG A 59 -0.24 -3.65 15.24
CA ARG A 59 -1.55 -2.99 15.35
C ARG A 59 -2.64 -3.99 15.01
N ASP A 60 -3.74 -3.90 15.73
CA ASP A 60 -4.89 -4.73 15.46
C ASP A 60 -5.46 -4.42 14.06
N TRP A 61 -6.09 -5.44 13.49
CA TRP A 61 -6.62 -5.39 12.14
C TRP A 61 -7.74 -4.36 11.99
N GLU A 62 -8.65 -4.31 12.96
CA GLU A 62 -9.83 -3.47 12.92
C GLU A 62 -9.45 -1.99 12.92
N SER A 63 -8.44 -1.60 13.68
CA SER A 63 -7.84 -0.27 13.71
C SER A 63 -7.15 0.06 12.39
N CYS A 64 -6.45 -0.90 11.77
CA CYS A 64 -5.78 -0.68 10.48
C CYS A 64 -6.76 -0.52 9.31
N ALA A 65 -7.83 -1.33 9.28
CA ALA A 65 -8.83 -1.32 8.22
C ALA A 65 -9.88 -0.20 8.40
N SER A 66 -10.31 0.08 9.62
CA SER A 66 -11.27 1.16 9.93
C SER A 66 -10.71 2.55 9.61
N GLN A 67 -9.40 2.74 9.74
CA GLN A 67 -8.74 4.00 9.41
C GLN A 67 -8.55 4.23 7.91
N ASP A 68 -8.86 3.24 7.07
CA ASP A 68 -8.68 3.33 5.62
C ASP A 68 -9.93 2.87 4.86
N PRO A 69 -10.94 3.74 4.73
CA PRO A 69 -12.19 3.42 4.04
C PRO A 69 -12.00 3.16 2.54
N TYR A 70 -10.81 3.42 2.00
CA TYR A 70 -10.50 3.27 0.59
C TYR A 70 -9.82 1.95 0.26
N THR A 71 -9.40 1.15 1.25
CA THR A 71 -8.93 -0.20 1.01
C THR A 71 -10.12 -1.09 0.68
N ARG A 72 -10.12 -1.65 -0.53
CA ARG A 72 -11.24 -2.42 -1.08
C ARG A 72 -11.06 -3.90 -0.76
N LYS A 73 -12.15 -4.67 -0.80
CA LYS A 73 -12.11 -6.13 -0.61
C LYS A 73 -11.11 -6.84 -1.54
N ARG A 74 -10.97 -6.35 -2.77
CA ARG A 74 -10.02 -6.87 -3.78
C ARG A 74 -8.54 -6.64 -3.45
N ASP A 75 -8.24 -5.74 -2.52
CA ASP A 75 -6.86 -5.38 -2.14
C ASP A 75 -6.29 -6.38 -1.12
N TRP A 76 -7.16 -7.12 -0.42
CA TRP A 76 -6.79 -8.04 0.65
C TRP A 76 -5.82 -9.15 0.23
N PRO A 77 -5.99 -9.84 -0.92
CA PRO A 77 -5.03 -10.85 -1.34
C PRO A 77 -3.62 -10.28 -1.53
N VAL A 78 -3.50 -9.03 -1.95
CA VAL A 78 -2.21 -8.35 -2.14
C VAL A 78 -1.59 -7.99 -0.78
N ILE A 79 -2.39 -7.47 0.14
CA ILE A 79 -1.97 -7.12 1.51
C ILE A 79 -1.52 -8.39 2.25
N ALA A 80 -2.29 -9.48 2.16
CA ALA A 80 -1.96 -10.76 2.77
C ALA A 80 -0.62 -11.31 2.26
N LYS A 81 -0.35 -11.22 0.95
CA LYS A 81 0.96 -11.58 0.37
C LYS A 81 2.10 -10.75 0.99
N MET A 82 1.90 -9.46 1.24
CA MET A 82 2.91 -8.63 1.89
C MET A 82 3.11 -9.02 3.35
N ILE A 83 2.04 -9.27 4.10
CA ILE A 83 2.13 -9.71 5.50
C ILE A 83 2.84 -11.06 5.58
N LYS A 84 2.50 -12.03 4.72
CA LYS A 84 3.17 -13.34 4.69
C LYS A 84 4.66 -13.23 4.34
N LYS A 85 5.02 -12.32 3.43
CA LYS A 85 6.41 -12.12 3.01
C LYS A 85 7.26 -11.41 4.06
N TYR A 86 6.71 -10.40 4.72
CA TYR A 86 7.46 -9.46 5.56
C TYR A 86 7.15 -9.58 7.06
N GLY A 87 6.12 -10.34 7.44
CA GLY A 87 5.73 -10.62 8.82
C GLY A 87 6.51 -11.79 9.40
N SER A 88 6.47 -11.93 10.73
CA SER A 88 6.98 -13.11 11.42
C SER A 88 6.07 -14.32 11.20
N TYR A 89 6.62 -15.54 11.28
CA TYR A 89 5.88 -16.80 11.07
C TYR A 89 4.58 -16.90 11.89
N GLY A 90 4.51 -16.31 13.09
CA GLY A 90 3.30 -16.32 13.93
C GLY A 90 2.14 -15.45 13.42
N LEU A 91 2.42 -14.34 12.73
CA LEU A 91 1.42 -13.46 12.11
C LEU A 91 0.89 -14.03 10.78
N ALA A 92 1.66 -14.91 10.15
CA ALA A 92 1.29 -15.56 8.91
C ALA A 92 0.25 -16.69 9.09
N ASN A 93 -0.19 -17.00 10.32
CA ASN A 93 -1.25 -18.01 10.56
C ASN A 93 -2.58 -17.38 11.03
N SER A 94 -2.59 -16.10 11.43
CA SER A 94 -3.81 -15.40 11.87
C SER A 94 -4.65 -14.83 10.72
N TRP A 95 -4.08 -14.64 9.52
CA TRP A 95 -4.76 -13.99 8.39
C TRP A 95 -5.74 -14.89 7.64
N GLU A 96 -5.61 -16.23 7.74
CA GLU A 96 -6.55 -17.16 7.11
C GLU A 96 -7.98 -16.96 7.63
N LYS A 97 -8.13 -16.44 8.85
CA LYS A 97 -9.43 -16.10 9.46
C LYS A 97 -10.10 -14.85 8.87
N LEU A 98 -9.37 -14.04 8.10
CA LEU A 98 -9.85 -12.77 7.53
C LEU A 98 -10.12 -12.84 6.02
N ALA A 99 -9.70 -13.93 5.37
CA ALA A 99 -9.90 -14.18 3.94
C ALA A 99 -11.11 -15.06 3.62
N ALA A 100 -11.77 -15.63 4.64
CA ALA A 100 -13.08 -16.28 4.58
C ALA A 100 -14.20 -15.23 4.56
#